data_AF-A0A0G1NYU8-F1
#
_entry.id   AF-A0A0G1NYU8-F1
#
_cell.length_a   1.000
_cell.length_b   1.000
_cell.length_c   1.000
_cell.angle_alpha   90.00
_cell.angle_beta   90.00
_cell.angle_gamma   90.00
#
_symmetry.space_group_name_H-M   'P 1'
#
loop_
_entity.id
_entity.type
_entity.pdbx_description
1 polymer ?
#
loop_
_entity_poly.entity_id
_entity_poly.type
_entity_poly.pdbx_seq_one_letter_code
_entity_poly.pdbx_strand_id
1 'polypeptide(L)'
;MENTNKLSPPAVILIVSVIFAIGFVVVDIKQDAQKLEKSKLETKLKQALVEAASAKAEAEKVQREVGEVSFNPPANSVLCNGKYWTPTCPTGQTYYCPPAGDAQCIVENTQPSSGLQNLKTCMEQAIQDYQKMAARAKIEQEQCEKEATSPLGSIACSIRHSPPTLSISHCTSGGTSNNQPTYSPPPTYSPLAPSGPSAFDEARSALDKIEQERRLKDLEDAEFKRQIECLQSGGSPCF
;
A
#
# COMPACT_ATOMS: atom_id res chain seq x y z
N MET A 1 57.06 8.10 -27.24
CA MET A 1 57.36 9.40 -26.60
C MET A 1 56.38 9.55 -25.46
N GLU A 2 56.80 9.17 -24.26
CA GLU A 2 55.96 9.17 -23.07
C GLU A 2 56.05 10.55 -22.41
N ASN A 3 55.01 11.35 -22.57
CA ASN A 3 54.98 12.73 -22.10
C ASN A 3 54.54 12.73 -20.63
N THR A 4 55.50 12.54 -19.72
CA THR A 4 55.25 12.60 -18.28
C THR A 4 55.24 14.06 -17.83
N ASN A 5 54.05 14.68 -17.84
CA ASN A 5 53.84 15.97 -17.19
C ASN A 5 54.03 15.80 -15.68
N LYS A 6 55.24 16.04 -15.19
CA LYS A 6 55.53 16.11 -13.75
C LYS A 6 54.91 17.39 -13.20
N LEU A 7 53.74 17.25 -12.59
CA LEU A 7 53.10 18.33 -11.86
C LEU A 7 53.96 18.69 -10.64
N SER A 8 54.29 19.96 -10.49
CA SER A 8 55.16 20.46 -9.40
C SER A 8 54.49 20.22 -8.04
N PRO A 9 55.20 19.70 -7.01
CA PRO A 9 54.66 19.43 -5.68
C PRO A 9 53.80 20.54 -5.04
N PRO A 10 54.15 21.85 -5.12
CA PRO A 10 53.29 22.91 -4.58
C PRO A 10 51.92 23.03 -5.28
N ALA A 11 51.81 22.66 -6.55
CA ALA A 11 50.53 22.72 -7.27
C ALA A 11 49.54 21.66 -6.75
N VAL A 12 50.05 20.49 -6.33
CA VAL A 12 49.21 19.41 -5.76
C VAL A 12 48.59 19.84 -4.43
N ILE A 13 49.35 20.54 -3.57
CA ILE A 13 48.87 21.00 -2.26
C ILE A 13 47.73 22.02 -2.39
N LEU A 14 47.83 22.94 -3.35
CA LEU A 14 46.78 23.92 -3.61
C LEU A 14 45.49 23.26 -4.14
N ILE A 15 45.62 22.27 -5.03
CA ILE A 15 44.47 21.55 -5.58
C ILE A 15 43.73 20.78 -4.48
N VAL A 16 44.46 20.06 -3.61
CA VAL A 16 43.85 19.32 -2.49
C VAL A 16 43.15 20.26 -1.50
N SER A 17 43.75 21.42 -1.22
CA SER A 17 43.17 22.42 -0.32
C SER A 17 41.86 23.00 -0.85
N VAL A 18 41.80 23.27 -2.16
CA VAL A 18 40.58 23.77 -2.82
C VAL A 18 39.48 22.72 -2.85
N ILE A 19 39.83 21.44 -3.13
CA ILE A 19 38.85 20.34 -3.12
C ILE A 19 38.25 20.17 -1.71
N PHE A 20 39.07 20.21 -0.66
CA PHE A 20 38.58 20.14 0.72
C PHE A 20 37.66 21.31 1.07
N ALA A 21 38.02 22.54 0.69
CA ALA A 21 37.18 23.72 0.93
C ALA A 21 35.82 23.61 0.21
N ILE A 22 35.80 23.12 -1.03
CA ILE A 22 34.55 22.90 -1.77
C ILE A 22 33.72 21.79 -1.11
N GLY A 23 34.35 20.71 -0.66
CA GLY A 23 33.68 19.60 0.03
C GLY A 23 32.92 20.05 1.28
N PHE A 24 33.54 20.87 2.13
CA PHE A 24 32.89 21.42 3.33
C PHE A 24 31.65 22.27 3.00
N VAL A 25 31.76 23.15 1.99
CA VAL A 25 30.63 23.99 1.56
C VAL A 25 29.46 23.14 1.04
N VAL A 26 29.73 22.06 0.32
CA VAL A 26 28.67 21.16 -0.19
C VAL A 26 27.97 20.39 0.94
N VAL A 27 28.71 19.98 1.98
CA VAL A 27 28.14 19.30 3.16
C VAL A 27 27.20 20.24 3.94
N ASP A 28 27.62 21.48 4.17
CA ASP A 28 26.79 22.47 4.88
C ASP A 28 25.47 22.76 4.13
N ILE A 29 25.53 22.93 2.80
CA ILE A 29 24.33 23.16 1.96
C ILE A 29 23.36 21.97 2.01
N LYS A 30 23.87 20.72 1.98
CA LYS A 30 23.02 19.52 2.07
C LYS A 30 22.33 19.42 3.43
N GLN A 31 23.01 19.80 4.51
CA GLN A 31 22.46 19.74 5.87
C GLN A 31 21.31 20.75 6.07
N ASP A 32 21.44 21.95 5.52
CA ASP A 32 20.39 22.97 5.59
C ASP A 32 19.14 22.60 4.77
N ALA A 33 19.33 21.98 3.60
CA ALA A 33 18.22 21.50 2.78
C ALA A 33 17.38 20.42 3.50
N GLN A 34 18.03 19.48 4.19
CA GLN A 34 17.31 18.46 4.97
C GLN A 34 16.57 19.05 6.17
N LYS A 35 17.18 20.03 6.86
CA LYS A 35 16.54 20.71 7.99
C LYS A 35 15.27 21.46 7.56
N LEU A 36 15.30 22.06 6.37
CA LEU A 36 14.15 22.75 5.79
C LEU A 36 13.00 21.80 5.47
N GLU A 37 13.26 20.67 4.80
CA GLU A 37 12.23 19.69 4.47
C GLU A 37 11.60 19.07 5.72
N LYS A 38 12.41 18.76 6.75
CA LYS A 38 11.90 18.29 8.04
C LYS A 38 10.98 19.31 8.71
N SER A 39 11.35 20.60 8.69
CA SER A 39 10.53 21.67 9.28
C SER A 39 9.19 21.85 8.56
N LYS A 40 9.17 21.73 7.22
CA LYS A 40 7.94 21.79 6.43
C LYS A 40 7.03 20.61 6.73
N LEU A 41 7.58 19.40 6.85
CA LEU A 41 6.80 18.21 7.16
C LEU A 41 6.18 18.28 8.56
N GLU A 42 6.94 18.73 9.55
CA GLU A 42 6.42 18.92 10.91
C GLU A 42 5.29 19.95 10.96
N THR A 43 5.41 21.03 10.19
CA THR A 43 4.38 22.07 10.11
C THR A 43 3.10 21.53 9.44
N LYS A 44 3.22 20.79 8.34
CA LYS A 44 2.08 20.13 7.68
C LYS A 44 1.39 19.13 8.59
N LEU A 45 2.16 18.36 9.36
CA LEU A 45 1.61 17.39 10.30
C LEU A 45 0.83 18.07 11.44
N LYS A 46 1.36 19.16 12.01
CA LYS A 46 0.65 19.94 13.03
C LYS A 46 -0.65 20.54 12.49
N GLN A 47 -0.63 21.06 11.26
CA GLN A 47 -1.83 21.59 10.61
C GLN A 47 -2.90 20.50 10.40
N ALA A 48 -2.51 19.33 9.88
CA ALA A 48 -3.43 18.21 9.68
C ALA A 48 -4.05 17.70 10.99
N LEU A 49 -3.28 17.70 12.09
CA LEU A 49 -3.80 17.32 13.41
C LEU A 49 -4.83 18.33 13.94
N VAL A 50 -4.64 19.62 13.70
CA VAL A 50 -5.61 20.66 14.09
C VAL A 50 -6.90 20.54 13.28
N GLU A 51 -6.80 20.32 11.96
CA GLU A 51 -7.97 20.11 11.09
C GLU A 51 -8.74 18.83 11.46
N ALA A 52 -8.04 17.74 11.79
CA ALA A 52 -8.66 16.51 12.26
C ALA A 52 -9.36 16.70 13.63
N ALA A 53 -8.75 17.48 14.53
CA ALA A 53 -9.35 17.79 15.83
C ALA A 53 -10.60 18.67 15.68
N SER A 54 -10.59 19.67 14.78
CA SER A 54 -11.77 20.49 14.52
C SER A 54 -12.90 19.69 13.88
N ALA A 55 -12.61 18.82 12.90
CA ALA A 55 -13.62 17.96 12.29
C ALA A 55 -14.27 17.00 13.32
N LYS A 56 -13.47 16.47 14.25
CA LYS A 56 -13.98 15.63 15.34
C LYS A 56 -14.88 16.41 16.31
N ALA A 57 -14.51 17.65 16.65
CA ALA A 57 -15.31 18.51 17.52
C ALA A 57 -16.66 18.89 16.86
N GLU A 58 -16.66 19.15 15.55
CA GLU A 58 -17.90 19.39 14.79
C GLU A 58 -18.80 18.15 14.75
N ALA A 59 -18.24 16.95 14.53
CA ALA A 59 -19.00 15.70 14.59
C ALA A 59 -19.63 15.45 15.97
N GLU A 60 -18.91 15.77 17.05
CA GLU A 60 -19.43 15.65 18.43
C GLU A 60 -20.52 16.70 18.72
N LYS A 61 -20.40 17.91 18.17
CA LYS A 61 -21.45 18.94 18.30
C LYS A 61 -22.73 18.54 17.59
N VAL A 62 -22.65 17.95 16.40
CA VAL A 62 -23.80 17.41 15.67
C VAL A 62 -24.49 16.29 16.47
N GLN A 63 -23.73 15.43 17.16
CA GLN A 63 -24.32 14.41 18.05
C GLN A 63 -25.04 14.98 19.28
N ARG A 64 -24.61 16.13 19.82
CA ARG A 64 -25.33 16.77 20.95
C ARG A 64 -26.59 17.53 20.52
N GLU A 65 -26.64 18.05 19.29
CA GLU A 65 -27.82 18.76 18.78
C GLU A 65 -28.91 17.83 18.24
N VAL A 66 -28.58 16.57 17.90
CA VAL A 66 -29.58 15.49 17.84
C VAL A 66 -29.90 15.07 19.28
N GLY A 67 -30.55 15.99 19.99
CA GLY A 67 -31.03 15.77 21.34
C GLY A 67 -31.82 14.47 21.40
N GLU A 68 -31.64 13.78 22.52
CA GLU A 68 -32.49 12.70 23.01
C GLU A 68 -33.95 13.15 22.98
N VAL A 69 -34.60 12.99 21.82
CA VAL A 69 -36.05 13.05 21.74
C VAL A 69 -36.48 11.89 22.61
N SER A 70 -36.99 12.20 23.80
CA SER A 70 -37.68 11.26 24.67
C SER A 70 -38.90 10.74 23.91
N PHE A 71 -38.65 9.76 23.06
CA PHE A 71 -39.64 9.11 22.24
C PHE A 71 -40.22 8.02 23.12
N ASN A 72 -41.33 8.33 23.80
CA ASN A 72 -42.10 7.30 24.46
C ASN A 72 -42.49 6.27 23.39
N PRO A 73 -41.94 5.04 23.44
CA PRO A 73 -42.27 4.04 22.45
C PRO A 73 -43.78 3.76 22.54
N PRO A 74 -44.48 3.62 21.40
CA PRO A 74 -45.87 3.17 21.41
C PRO A 74 -45.98 1.89 22.23
N ALA A 75 -47.01 1.79 23.08
CA ALA A 75 -47.24 0.59 23.87
C ALA A 75 -47.34 -0.64 22.93
N ASN A 76 -46.65 -1.73 23.29
CA ASN A 76 -46.56 -2.96 22.50
C ASN A 76 -45.87 -2.78 21.13
N SER A 77 -44.81 -1.97 21.06
CA SER A 77 -43.98 -1.86 19.85
C SER A 77 -42.55 -2.34 20.08
N VAL A 78 -41.90 -2.78 19.01
CA VAL A 78 -40.50 -3.20 18.96
C VAL A 78 -39.77 -2.29 17.98
N LEU A 79 -38.61 -1.77 18.39
CA LEU A 79 -37.76 -0.97 17.52
C LEU A 79 -36.97 -1.89 16.58
N CYS A 80 -37.11 -1.70 15.27
CA CYS A 80 -36.35 -2.38 14.23
C CYS A 80 -35.87 -1.37 13.21
N ASN A 81 -34.55 -1.30 13.00
CA ASN A 81 -33.89 -0.42 12.03
C ASN A 81 -34.35 1.05 12.10
N GLY A 82 -34.52 1.57 13.31
CA GLY A 82 -34.92 2.97 13.56
C GLY A 82 -36.43 3.25 13.44
N LYS A 83 -37.26 2.23 13.19
CA LYS A 83 -38.71 2.35 13.12
C LYS A 83 -39.39 1.42 14.13
N TYR A 84 -40.48 1.89 14.74
CA TYR A 84 -41.27 1.08 15.66
C TYR A 84 -42.29 0.22 14.89
N TRP A 85 -42.36 -1.05 15.25
CA TRP A 85 -43.25 -2.04 14.64
C TRP A 85 -44.09 -2.73 15.71
N THR A 86 -45.29 -3.16 15.36
CA THR A 86 -46.10 -4.02 16.22
C THR A 86 -45.61 -5.47 16.08
N PRO A 87 -45.23 -6.17 17.17
CA PRO A 87 -44.69 -7.53 17.12
C PRO A 87 -45.77 -8.61 16.85
N THR A 88 -46.99 -8.20 16.50
CA THR A 88 -48.10 -9.11 16.18
C THR A 88 -47.98 -9.65 14.76
N CYS A 89 -47.59 -10.92 14.66
CA CYS A 89 -47.66 -11.69 13.44
C CYS A 89 -48.90 -12.61 13.42
N PRO A 90 -49.41 -12.98 12.23
CA PRO A 90 -50.45 -14.01 12.12
C PRO A 90 -50.06 -15.32 12.83
N THR A 91 -51.05 -16.08 13.27
CA THR A 91 -50.81 -17.38 13.95
C THR A 91 -49.92 -18.29 13.09
N GLY A 92 -48.85 -18.82 13.69
CA GLY A 92 -47.85 -19.65 12.99
C GLY A 92 -46.70 -18.88 12.36
N GLN A 93 -46.61 -17.56 12.57
CA GLN A 93 -45.49 -16.72 12.15
C GLN A 93 -44.82 -16.05 13.35
N THR A 94 -43.52 -15.82 13.23
CA THR A 94 -42.65 -15.19 14.22
C THR A 94 -42.13 -13.87 13.68
N TYR A 95 -42.06 -12.85 14.53
CA TYR A 95 -41.49 -11.55 14.18
C TYR A 95 -39.98 -11.66 13.93
N TYR A 96 -39.51 -11.12 12.82
CA TYR A 96 -38.10 -11.08 12.41
C TYR A 96 -37.68 -9.67 11.99
N CYS A 97 -36.61 -9.16 12.59
CA CYS A 97 -35.99 -7.89 12.22
C CYS A 97 -34.68 -8.17 11.47
N PRO A 98 -34.62 -7.96 10.14
CA PRO A 98 -33.39 -8.17 9.37
C PRO A 98 -32.32 -7.10 9.71
N PRO A 99 -31.02 -7.35 9.43
CA PRO A 99 -29.95 -6.37 9.67
C PRO A 99 -30.12 -5.05 8.92
N ALA A 100 -30.86 -5.06 7.82
CA ALA A 100 -31.25 -3.89 7.06
C ALA A 100 -32.66 -4.10 6.48
N GLY A 101 -33.45 -3.03 6.42
CA GLY A 101 -34.81 -3.04 5.86
C GLY A 101 -35.92 -3.07 6.92
N ASP A 102 -37.13 -3.44 6.50
CA ASP A 102 -38.32 -3.46 7.35
C ASP A 102 -38.47 -4.80 8.10
N ALA A 103 -39.16 -4.77 9.24
CA ALA A 103 -39.50 -5.97 9.99
C ALA A 103 -40.48 -6.85 9.22
N GLN A 104 -40.35 -8.18 9.35
CA GLN A 104 -41.15 -9.15 8.62
C GLN A 104 -41.67 -10.24 9.55
N CYS A 105 -42.80 -10.85 9.18
CA CYS A 105 -43.31 -12.05 9.83
C CYS A 105 -42.88 -13.27 9.02
N ILE A 106 -42.11 -14.18 9.64
CA ILE A 106 -41.61 -15.40 9.01
C ILE A 106 -42.34 -16.61 9.58
N VAL A 107 -42.69 -17.59 8.75
CA VAL A 107 -43.23 -18.87 9.26
C VAL A 107 -42.11 -19.58 10.01
N GLU A 108 -42.39 -20.14 11.19
CA GLU A 108 -41.39 -20.73 12.11
C GLU A 108 -40.55 -21.87 11.47
N ASN A 109 -40.95 -22.36 10.29
CA ASN A 109 -40.22 -23.36 9.50
C ASN A 109 -39.28 -22.76 8.42
N THR A 110 -39.22 -21.43 8.31
CA THR A 110 -38.29 -20.68 7.46
C THR A 110 -37.13 -20.18 8.32
N GLN A 111 -36.48 -21.12 9.00
CA GLN A 111 -35.19 -20.84 9.61
C GLN A 111 -34.22 -20.43 8.49
N PRO A 112 -33.52 -19.29 8.54
CA PRO A 112 -32.53 -18.89 7.53
C PRO A 112 -31.25 -19.76 7.58
N SER A 113 -31.35 -21.00 8.06
CA SER A 113 -30.26 -21.79 8.63
C SER A 113 -29.25 -22.35 7.64
N SER A 114 -29.57 -22.42 6.35
CA SER A 114 -28.64 -22.97 5.35
C SER A 114 -28.00 -21.88 4.48
N GLY A 115 -28.75 -20.89 4.03
CA GLY A 115 -28.23 -19.84 3.13
C GLY A 115 -27.12 -18.99 3.75
N LEU A 116 -27.31 -18.50 4.98
CA LEU A 116 -26.34 -17.61 5.63
C LEU A 116 -25.09 -18.37 6.08
N GLN A 117 -25.23 -19.61 6.54
CA GLN A 117 -24.09 -20.45 6.92
C GLN A 117 -23.25 -20.81 5.68
N ASN A 118 -23.89 -21.16 4.58
CA ASN A 118 -23.19 -21.44 3.32
C ASN A 118 -22.47 -20.18 2.79
N LEU A 119 -23.10 -19.00 2.90
CA LEU A 119 -22.47 -17.74 2.52
C LEU A 119 -21.25 -17.41 3.39
N LYS A 120 -21.36 -17.61 4.72
CA LYS A 120 -20.25 -17.40 5.65
C LYS A 120 -19.07 -18.32 5.30
N THR A 121 -19.33 -19.62 5.12
CA THR A 121 -18.30 -20.58 4.74
C THR A 121 -17.68 -20.25 3.38
N CYS A 122 -18.47 -19.79 2.41
CA CYS A 122 -17.97 -19.38 1.10
C CYS A 122 -17.03 -18.17 1.19
N MET A 123 -17.43 -17.15 1.95
CA MET A 123 -16.58 -15.98 2.18
C MET A 123 -15.28 -16.33 2.91
N GLU A 124 -15.37 -17.17 3.93
CA GLU A 124 -14.21 -17.59 4.73
C GLU A 124 -13.22 -18.42 3.88
N GLN A 125 -13.73 -19.30 3.02
CA GLN A 125 -12.93 -20.03 2.04
C GLN A 125 -12.26 -19.10 1.02
N ALA A 126 -13.00 -18.12 0.49
CA ALA A 126 -12.45 -17.15 -0.48
C ALA A 126 -11.30 -16.32 0.13
N ILE A 127 -11.42 -15.94 1.40
CA ILE A 127 -10.37 -15.22 2.13
C ILE A 127 -9.13 -16.11 2.29
N GLN A 128 -9.30 -17.38 2.66
CA GLN A 128 -8.17 -18.32 2.79
C GLN A 128 -7.46 -18.55 1.46
N ASP A 129 -8.21 -18.75 0.39
CA ASP A 129 -7.65 -18.98 -0.94
C ASP A 129 -6.87 -17.74 -1.43
N TYR A 130 -7.40 -16.54 -1.18
CA TYR A 130 -6.69 -15.29 -1.47
C TYR A 130 -5.36 -15.19 -0.74
N GLN A 131 -5.35 -15.46 0.57
CA GLN A 131 -4.13 -15.41 1.38
C GLN A 131 -3.09 -16.40 0.85
N LYS A 132 -3.53 -17.61 0.46
CA LYS A 132 -2.67 -18.64 -0.12
C LYS A 132 -2.08 -18.22 -1.47
N MET A 133 -2.87 -17.57 -2.32
CA MET A 133 -2.39 -17.05 -3.60
C MET A 133 -1.44 -15.87 -3.42
N ALA A 134 -1.75 -14.94 -2.50
CA ALA A 134 -0.86 -13.83 -2.17
C ALA A 134 0.50 -14.32 -1.64
N ALA A 135 0.49 -15.36 -0.79
CA ALA A 135 1.72 -15.99 -0.30
C ALA A 135 2.54 -16.63 -1.44
N ARG A 136 1.88 -17.33 -2.38
CA ARG A 136 2.55 -17.89 -3.57
C ARG A 136 3.14 -16.82 -4.47
N ALA A 137 2.37 -15.76 -4.76
CA ALA A 137 2.85 -14.64 -5.57
C ALA A 137 4.10 -13.97 -4.96
N LYS A 138 4.18 -13.88 -3.62
CA LYS A 138 5.37 -13.38 -2.92
C LYS A 138 6.58 -14.30 -3.10
N ILE A 139 6.40 -15.62 -2.97
CA ILE A 139 7.49 -16.59 -3.18
C ILE A 139 7.98 -16.54 -4.64
N GLU A 140 7.05 -16.49 -5.59
CA GLU A 140 7.36 -16.38 -7.02
C GLU A 140 8.08 -15.08 -7.34
N GLN A 141 7.68 -13.96 -6.73
CA GLN A 141 8.38 -12.69 -6.85
C GLN A 141 9.82 -12.79 -6.32
N GLU A 142 10.02 -13.32 -5.11
CA GLU A 142 11.35 -13.50 -4.52
C GLU A 142 12.23 -14.42 -5.38
N GLN A 143 11.65 -15.46 -5.99
CA GLN A 143 12.36 -16.35 -6.89
C GLN A 143 12.74 -15.64 -8.20
N CYS A 144 11.82 -14.85 -8.75
CA CYS A 144 12.05 -14.08 -9.96
C CYS A 144 13.15 -13.02 -9.74
N GLU A 145 13.19 -12.37 -8.57
CA GLU A 145 14.25 -11.45 -8.18
C GLU A 145 15.63 -12.14 -8.07
N LYS A 146 15.68 -13.39 -7.59
CA LYS A 146 16.93 -14.17 -7.54
C LYS A 146 17.40 -14.60 -8.93
N GLU A 147 16.48 -14.90 -9.84
CA GLU A 147 16.79 -15.32 -11.21
C GLU A 147 17.13 -14.13 -12.13
N ALA A 148 16.70 -12.91 -11.78
CA ALA A 148 17.01 -11.67 -12.47
C ALA A 148 18.48 -11.24 -12.30
N THR A 149 19.40 -12.04 -12.84
CA THR A 149 20.84 -11.72 -12.97
C THR A 149 21.12 -10.68 -14.06
N SER A 150 20.10 -10.31 -14.84
CA SER A 150 20.18 -9.30 -15.91
C SER A 150 19.09 -8.23 -15.74
N PRO A 151 19.38 -6.94 -16.03
CA PRO A 151 18.40 -5.85 -15.93
C PRO A 151 17.14 -6.05 -16.79
N LEU A 152 17.21 -6.87 -17.85
CA LEU A 152 16.05 -7.24 -18.65
C LEU A 152 15.13 -8.27 -17.95
N GLY A 153 15.66 -9.07 -17.01
CA GLY A 153 14.91 -10.06 -16.24
C GLY A 153 13.98 -9.42 -15.20
N SER A 154 14.42 -8.33 -14.57
CA SER A 154 13.63 -7.55 -13.60
C SER A 154 12.28 -7.08 -14.17
N ILE A 155 12.28 -6.61 -15.41
CA ILE A 155 11.08 -6.05 -16.06
C ILE A 155 10.11 -7.16 -16.47
N ALA A 156 10.63 -8.34 -16.85
CA ALA A 156 9.81 -9.53 -17.10
C ALA A 156 9.10 -10.02 -15.82
N CYS A 157 9.71 -9.84 -14.64
CA CYS A 157 9.09 -10.16 -13.35
C CYS A 157 7.90 -9.22 -13.05
N SER A 158 8.04 -7.91 -13.19
CA SER A 158 6.97 -6.97 -12.82
C SER A 158 5.68 -7.14 -13.64
N ILE A 159 5.77 -7.60 -14.89
CA ILE A 159 4.60 -7.77 -15.76
C ILE A 159 3.82 -9.06 -15.44
N ARG A 160 4.48 -10.09 -14.88
CA ARG A 160 3.84 -11.38 -14.58
C ARG A 160 3.07 -11.43 -13.26
N HIS A 161 3.38 -10.56 -12.29
CA HIS A 161 2.90 -10.70 -10.90
C HIS A 161 1.86 -9.63 -10.51
N SER A 162 0.84 -9.44 -11.34
CA SER A 162 -0.32 -8.65 -10.91
C SER A 162 -1.06 -9.40 -9.78
N PRO A 163 -1.43 -8.73 -8.68
CA PRO A 163 -2.14 -9.40 -7.59
C PRO A 163 -3.46 -10.00 -8.10
N PRO A 164 -3.83 -11.21 -7.64
CA PRO A 164 -5.07 -11.83 -8.06
C PRO A 164 -6.26 -10.94 -7.65
N THR A 165 -7.17 -10.68 -8.58
CA THR A 165 -8.43 -10.00 -8.28
C THR A 165 -9.43 -11.00 -7.75
N LEU A 166 -9.99 -10.72 -6.57
CA LEU A 166 -10.97 -11.61 -5.95
C LEU A 166 -12.37 -11.33 -6.53
N SER A 167 -12.93 -12.29 -7.28
CA SER A 167 -14.33 -12.20 -7.72
C SER A 167 -15.23 -13.00 -6.78
N ILE A 168 -16.11 -12.31 -6.06
CA ILE A 168 -17.05 -12.91 -5.09
C ILE A 168 -18.37 -13.36 -5.77
N SER A 169 -18.50 -13.17 -7.08
CA SER A 169 -19.71 -13.49 -7.85
C SER A 169 -20.18 -14.95 -7.71
N HIS A 170 -19.26 -15.85 -7.35
CA HIS A 170 -19.56 -17.27 -7.16
C HIS A 170 -20.27 -17.57 -5.82
N CYS A 171 -20.14 -16.71 -4.80
CA CYS A 171 -20.76 -16.92 -3.48
C CYS A 171 -22.23 -16.46 -3.42
N THR A 172 -22.68 -15.60 -4.34
CA THR A 172 -24.05 -15.06 -4.35
C THR A 172 -25.04 -15.91 -5.14
N SER A 173 -24.55 -16.87 -5.92
CA SER A 173 -25.36 -17.74 -6.76
C SER A 173 -25.77 -18.97 -5.94
N GLY A 174 -26.97 -18.95 -5.35
CA GLY A 174 -27.51 -20.01 -4.47
C GLY A 174 -27.76 -21.38 -5.14
N GLY A 175 -26.92 -21.79 -6.08
CA GLY A 175 -26.98 -23.09 -6.75
C GLY A 175 -26.07 -24.10 -6.06
N THR A 176 -26.63 -25.25 -5.72
CA THR A 176 -26.02 -26.48 -5.15
C THR A 176 -24.99 -27.17 -6.05
N SER A 177 -24.34 -26.44 -6.96
CA SER A 177 -23.25 -26.98 -7.76
C SER A 177 -21.97 -26.95 -6.95
N ASN A 178 -21.18 -28.03 -7.01
CA ASN A 178 -19.82 -28.14 -6.47
C ASN A 178 -18.88 -27.16 -7.20
N ASN A 179 -19.17 -25.87 -7.11
CA ASN A 179 -18.49 -24.80 -7.81
C ASN A 179 -17.22 -24.46 -7.03
N GLN A 180 -16.16 -25.18 -7.33
CA GLN A 180 -14.82 -24.76 -7.00
C GLN A 180 -14.61 -23.35 -7.59
N PRO A 181 -14.12 -22.37 -6.79
CA PRO A 181 -13.86 -21.03 -7.30
C PRO A 181 -12.99 -21.12 -8.55
N THR A 182 -13.49 -20.57 -9.66
CA THR A 182 -12.81 -20.63 -10.94
C THR A 182 -11.87 -19.45 -11.03
N TYR A 183 -10.59 -19.70 -10.79
CA TYR A 183 -9.57 -18.69 -10.93
C TYR A 183 -9.27 -18.49 -12.42
N SER A 184 -9.43 -17.27 -12.91
CA SER A 184 -8.85 -16.91 -14.21
C SER A 184 -7.34 -16.89 -14.02
N PRO A 185 -6.56 -17.78 -14.67
CA PRO A 185 -5.12 -17.67 -14.63
C PRO A 185 -4.72 -16.28 -15.17
N PRO A 186 -3.61 -15.69 -14.68
CA PRO A 186 -3.11 -14.46 -15.25
C PRO A 186 -2.98 -14.64 -16.78
N PRO A 187 -3.36 -13.65 -17.59
CA PRO A 187 -3.33 -13.76 -19.04
C PRO A 187 -1.93 -14.21 -19.48
N THR A 188 -1.86 -15.36 -20.13
CA THR A 188 -0.64 -15.87 -20.74
C THR A 188 -0.36 -15.01 -21.98
N TYR A 189 0.36 -13.90 -21.80
CA TYR A 189 0.77 -13.07 -22.92
C TYR A 189 1.77 -13.85 -23.78
N SER A 190 1.35 -14.22 -24.99
CA SER A 190 2.28 -14.56 -26.06
C SER A 190 3.14 -13.32 -26.37
N PRO A 191 4.46 -13.48 -26.55
CA PRO A 191 5.33 -12.34 -26.85
C PRO A 191 4.91 -11.74 -28.20
N LEU A 192 4.22 -10.60 -28.14
CA LEU A 192 3.91 -9.81 -29.33
C LEU A 192 5.18 -9.09 -29.79
N ALA A 193 5.43 -9.19 -31.09
CA ALA A 193 6.53 -8.50 -31.75
C ALA A 193 6.41 -6.97 -31.57
N PRO A 194 7.53 -6.26 -31.34
CA PRO A 194 7.51 -4.84 -31.01
C PRO A 194 7.13 -4.02 -32.24
N SER A 195 6.09 -3.18 -32.11
CA SER A 195 5.75 -2.16 -33.10
C SER A 195 5.67 -0.79 -32.42
N GLY A 196 6.67 0.04 -32.73
CA GLY A 196 6.72 1.49 -32.44
C GLY A 196 7.15 1.88 -31.01
N PRO A 197 7.92 2.98 -30.85
CA PRO A 197 8.25 3.52 -29.55
C PRO A 197 6.97 4.09 -28.93
N SER A 198 6.42 3.36 -27.96
CA SER A 198 5.20 3.77 -27.27
C SER A 198 5.57 4.71 -26.12
N ALA A 199 4.62 5.48 -25.60
CA ALA A 199 4.80 6.28 -24.37
C ALA A 199 5.37 5.48 -23.18
N PHE A 200 5.33 4.15 -23.27
CA PHE A 200 5.96 3.21 -22.36
C PHE A 200 7.50 3.23 -22.41
N ASP A 201 8.12 3.47 -23.57
CA ASP A 201 9.59 3.57 -23.69
C ASP A 201 10.12 4.87 -23.07
N GLU A 202 9.34 5.95 -23.14
CA GLU A 202 9.66 7.21 -22.47
C GLU A 202 9.50 7.10 -20.95
N ALA A 203 8.44 6.43 -20.48
CA ALA A 203 8.27 6.12 -19.06
C ALA A 203 9.37 5.18 -18.53
N ARG A 204 9.83 4.22 -19.34
CA ARG A 204 10.91 3.30 -19.01
C ARG A 204 12.26 3.99 -18.95
N SER A 205 12.54 4.89 -19.90
CA SER A 205 13.75 5.73 -19.88
C SER A 205 13.78 6.65 -18.65
N ALA A 206 12.62 7.19 -18.24
CA ALA A 206 12.51 7.98 -17.03
C ALA A 206 12.74 7.14 -15.76
N LEU A 207 12.23 5.90 -15.71
CA LEU A 207 12.40 5.01 -14.57
C LEU A 207 13.86 4.52 -14.43
N ASP A 208 14.51 4.18 -15.54
CA ASP A 208 15.93 3.80 -15.57
C ASP A 208 16.82 4.95 -15.07
N LYS A 209 16.46 6.19 -15.40
CA LYS A 209 17.15 7.38 -14.89
C LYS A 209 17.00 7.53 -13.38
N ILE A 210 15.79 7.34 -12.85
CA ILE A 210 15.53 7.42 -11.40
C ILE A 210 16.31 6.33 -10.65
N GLU A 211 16.39 5.12 -11.21
CA GLU A 211 17.14 4.03 -10.57
C GLU A 211 18.66 4.24 -10.64
N GLN A 212 19.18 4.78 -11.74
CA GLN A 212 20.58 5.21 -11.81
C GLN A 212 20.91 6.27 -10.75
N GLU A 213 20.05 7.27 -10.58
CA GLU A 213 20.23 8.31 -9.57
C GLU A 213 20.20 7.74 -8.14
N ARG A 214 19.33 6.76 -7.87
CA ARG A 214 19.29 6.07 -6.58
C ARG A 214 20.58 5.27 -6.31
N ARG A 215 21.07 4.51 -7.29
CA ARG A 215 22.32 3.73 -7.15
C ARG A 215 23.55 4.62 -6.96
N LEU A 216 23.60 5.76 -7.65
CA LEU A 216 24.68 6.73 -7.48
C LEU A 216 24.68 7.29 -6.05
N LYS A 217 23.49 7.58 -5.52
CA LYS A 217 23.33 8.04 -4.14
C LYS A 217 23.73 7.00 -3.10
N ASP A 218 23.39 5.72 -3.32
CA ASP A 218 23.81 4.64 -2.43
C ASP A 218 25.34 4.45 -2.43
N LEU A 219 26.00 4.66 -3.58
CA LEU A 219 27.46 4.66 -3.68
C LEU A 219 28.10 5.85 -2.95
N GLU A 220 27.53 7.06 -3.10
CA GLU A 220 27.97 8.24 -2.35
C GLU A 220 27.83 8.03 -0.84
N ASP A 221 26.70 7.49 -0.38
CA ASP A 221 26.44 7.23 1.03
C ASP A 221 27.38 6.14 1.58
N ALA A 222 27.69 5.11 0.77
CA ALA A 222 28.64 4.07 1.15
C ALA A 222 30.09 4.59 1.22
N GLU A 223 30.49 5.45 0.29
CA GLU A 223 31.81 6.10 0.31
C GLU A 223 31.94 7.03 1.51
N PHE A 224 30.91 7.85 1.77
CA PHE A 224 30.86 8.72 2.94
C PHE A 224 30.98 7.94 4.24
N LYS A 225 30.25 6.81 4.35
CA LYS A 225 30.35 5.91 5.50
C LYS A 225 31.76 5.35 5.69
N ARG A 226 32.44 4.92 4.62
CA ARG A 226 33.84 4.47 4.69
C ARG A 226 34.78 5.56 5.16
N GLN A 227 34.58 6.80 4.69
CA GLN A 227 35.40 7.93 5.14
C GLN A 227 35.22 8.21 6.64
N ILE A 228 33.99 8.12 7.16
CA ILE A 228 33.73 8.25 8.61
C ILE A 228 34.39 7.12 9.41
N GLU A 229 34.26 5.87 8.95
CA GLU A 229 34.89 4.72 9.62
C GLU A 229 36.43 4.84 9.63
N CYS A 230 37.04 5.32 8.53
CA CYS A 230 38.46 5.64 8.47
C CYS A 230 38.86 6.70 9.51
N LEU A 231 38.12 7.82 9.62
CA LEU A 231 38.42 8.88 10.59
C LEU A 231 38.31 8.41 12.05
N GLN A 232 37.39 7.49 12.34
CA GLN A 232 37.20 6.95 13.69
C GLN A 232 38.27 5.93 14.09
N SER A 233 38.94 5.28 13.12
CA SER A 233 39.95 4.24 13.37
C SER A 233 41.34 4.75 13.79
N GLY A 234 41.55 6.07 13.86
CA GLY A 234 42.64 6.64 14.65
C GLY A 234 44.07 6.37 14.16
N GLY A 235 44.35 6.41 12.84
CA GLY A 235 45.70 6.77 12.39
C GLY A 235 46.34 6.08 11.18
N SER A 236 45.62 5.30 10.37
CA SER A 236 46.19 4.81 9.10
C SER A 236 45.57 5.53 7.89
N PRO A 237 46.38 6.02 6.92
CA PRO A 237 45.86 6.67 5.73
C PRO A 237 45.14 5.65 4.83
N CYS A 238 43.87 5.93 4.52
CA CYS A 238 43.07 5.14 3.60
C CYS A 238 43.43 5.56 2.16
N PHE A 239 44.21 4.72 1.47
CA PHE A 239 44.51 4.79 0.03
C PHE A 239 43.94 3.56 -0.67
#